data_AF-A0A7Y9C6Q7-F1
#
_entry.id   AF-A0A7Y9C6Q7-F1
#
_cell.length_a   1.000
_cell.length_b   1.000
_cell.length_c   1.000
_cell.angle_alpha   90.00
_cell.angle_beta   90.00
_cell.angle_gamma   90.00
#
_symmetry.space_group_name_H-M   'P 1'
#
loop_
_entity.id
_entity.type
_entity.pdbx_description
1 polymer ?
#
loop_
_entity_poly.entity_id
_entity_poly.type
_entity_poly.pdbx_seq_one_letter_code
_entity_poly.pdbx_strand_id
1 'polypeptide(L)'
;MKYLITIFIIFQTSFCEAQQTLPNEEIVFSFKTANAKILTLAKDKRNKYLVYRFGTINKTELEFPNKNLDSWKVFTYSYYFRGGGKQNARMDLDNLWFVNEGFEYLIFSSYNAGDDEISESFEVGLKITNLKTGKETIINGIENSVVGSLQQFRTNNLIKIDYYRID
;
A
#
# COMPACT_ATOMS: atom_id res chain seq x y z
N MET A 1 55.97 24.06 25.04
CA MET A 1 55.51 22.66 25.14
C MET A 1 54.00 22.61 25.08
N LYS A 2 53.47 21.75 24.20
CA LYS A 2 52.08 21.27 24.06
C LYS A 2 51.00 22.30 23.67
N TYR A 3 50.78 22.42 22.36
CA TYR A 3 49.47 22.78 21.82
C TYR A 3 48.55 21.57 21.92
N LEU A 4 47.47 21.65 22.71
CA LEU A 4 46.38 20.67 22.67
C LEU A 4 45.54 20.95 21.43
N ILE A 5 45.54 20.04 20.47
CA ILE A 5 44.58 20.02 19.37
C ILE A 5 43.39 19.19 19.85
N THR A 6 42.28 19.85 20.18
CA THR A 6 41.01 19.17 20.46
C THR A 6 40.34 18.87 19.12
N ILE A 7 40.40 17.61 18.68
CA ILE A 7 39.67 17.13 17.50
C ILE A 7 38.21 16.93 17.90
N PHE A 8 37.33 17.76 17.35
CA PHE A 8 35.88 17.62 17.49
C PHE A 8 35.39 16.57 16.47
N ILE A 9 35.24 15.32 16.91
CA ILE A 9 34.65 14.25 16.09
C ILE A 9 33.14 14.49 16.05
N ILE A 10 32.66 15.07 14.95
CA ILE A 10 31.24 15.17 14.65
C ILE A 10 30.73 13.76 14.37
N PHE A 11 30.02 13.18 15.33
CA PHE A 11 29.22 11.96 15.13
C PHE A 11 28.18 12.25 14.04
N GLN A 12 28.45 11.78 12.82
CA GLN A 12 27.47 11.73 11.74
C GLN A 12 26.40 10.72 12.17
N THR A 13 25.31 11.20 12.76
CA THR A 13 24.10 10.39 12.85
C THR A 13 23.63 10.20 11.42
N SER A 14 23.78 8.99 10.89
CA SER A 14 23.17 8.62 9.63
C SER A 14 21.66 8.72 9.82
N PHE A 15 21.09 9.87 9.48
CA PHE A 15 19.67 9.97 9.21
C PHE A 15 19.42 9.04 8.02
N CYS A 16 18.99 7.81 8.31
CA CYS A 16 18.36 6.99 7.31
C CYS A 16 17.04 7.71 7.01
N GLU A 17 17.06 8.57 5.98
CA GLU A 17 15.85 9.16 5.45
C GLU A 17 14.92 8.01 5.10
N ALA A 18 13.80 7.89 5.81
CA ALA A 18 12.84 6.89 5.43
C ALA A 18 12.22 7.30 4.11
N GLN A 19 12.60 6.58 3.07
CA GLN A 19 12.01 6.78 1.77
C GLN A 19 10.82 5.83 1.64
N GLN A 20 9.64 6.40 1.39
CA GLN A 20 8.45 5.62 1.00
C GLN A 20 8.66 4.92 -0.36
N THR A 21 9.64 5.38 -1.15
CA THR A 21 10.07 4.81 -2.43
C THR A 21 11.58 4.97 -2.62
N LEU A 22 12.26 3.98 -3.19
CA LEU A 22 13.67 4.08 -3.57
C LEU A 22 13.85 4.65 -5.00
N PRO A 23 15.04 5.15 -5.39
CA PRO A 23 15.27 5.73 -6.72
C PRO A 23 15.00 4.77 -7.90
N ASN A 24 15.17 3.46 -7.70
CA ASN A 24 14.87 2.42 -8.69
C ASN A 24 13.41 1.98 -8.70
N GLU A 25 12.59 2.51 -7.80
CA GLU A 25 11.19 2.15 -7.64
C GLU A 25 10.27 3.20 -8.28
N GLU A 26 9.05 2.78 -8.57
CA GLU A 26 7.92 3.65 -8.90
C GLU A 26 6.69 3.26 -8.07
N ILE A 27 5.84 4.25 -7.78
CA ILE A 27 4.62 4.05 -6.99
C ILE A 27 3.60 3.32 -7.85
N VAL A 28 3.10 2.21 -7.32
CA VAL A 28 1.96 1.46 -7.86
C VAL A 28 0.66 2.04 -7.31
N PHE A 29 0.61 2.19 -5.99
CA PHE A 29 -0.56 2.69 -5.27
C PHE A 29 -0.11 3.27 -3.93
N SER A 30 -0.62 4.42 -3.52
CA SER A 30 -0.32 5.02 -2.22
C SER A 30 -1.46 5.91 -1.75
N PHE A 31 -1.61 6.04 -0.43
CA PHE A 31 -2.50 7.02 0.19
C PHE A 31 -1.99 7.41 1.58
N LYS A 32 -2.45 8.56 2.07
CA LYS A 32 -2.22 9.04 3.45
C LYS A 32 -3.40 8.65 4.33
N THR A 33 -3.16 8.51 5.62
CA THR A 33 -4.17 8.29 6.66
C THR A 33 -4.35 9.56 7.49
N ALA A 34 -5.44 9.66 8.26
CA ALA A 34 -5.69 10.79 9.17
C ALA A 34 -4.54 11.02 10.18
N ASN A 35 -3.81 9.98 10.57
CA ASN A 35 -2.71 10.04 11.53
C ASN A 35 -1.34 10.31 10.87
N ALA A 36 -1.32 10.92 9.68
CA ALA A 36 -0.13 11.21 8.89
C ALA A 36 0.74 9.98 8.53
N LYS A 37 0.20 8.76 8.66
CA LYS A 37 0.81 7.56 8.10
C LYS A 37 0.56 7.49 6.60
N ILE A 38 1.48 6.87 5.88
CA ILE A 38 1.48 6.66 4.45
C ILE A 38 1.53 5.15 4.23
N LEU A 39 0.61 4.65 3.41
CA LEU A 39 0.71 3.33 2.80
C LEU A 39 1.28 3.52 1.40
N THR A 40 2.31 2.76 1.05
CA THR A 40 2.92 2.78 -0.27
C THR A 40 3.12 1.37 -0.79
N LEU A 41 2.52 1.05 -1.91
CA LEU A 41 2.92 -0.04 -2.79
C LEU A 41 3.84 0.54 -3.86
N ALA A 42 5.07 0.04 -3.92
CA ALA A 42 6.05 0.43 -4.92
C ALA A 42 6.62 -0.82 -5.59
N LYS A 43 7.02 -0.69 -6.86
CA LYS A 43 7.71 -1.77 -7.58
C LYS A 43 9.02 -1.28 -8.14
N ASP A 44 9.98 -2.18 -8.32
CA ASP A 44 11.16 -1.88 -9.13
C ASP A 44 10.72 -1.53 -10.56
N LYS A 45 11.36 -0.53 -11.16
CA LYS A 45 11.05 -0.07 -12.54
C LYS A 45 11.19 -1.16 -13.60
N ARG A 46 11.92 -2.25 -13.31
CA ARG A 46 12.06 -3.43 -14.19
C ARG A 46 11.30 -4.65 -13.66
N ASN A 47 10.31 -4.44 -12.78
CA ASN A 47 9.46 -5.46 -12.17
C ASN A 47 10.22 -6.54 -11.38
N LYS A 48 11.41 -6.23 -10.85
CA LYS A 48 12.19 -7.18 -10.05
C LYS A 48 11.54 -7.54 -8.73
N TYR A 49 10.69 -6.67 -8.19
CA TYR A 49 9.93 -6.92 -6.97
C TYR A 49 8.75 -5.95 -6.84
N LEU A 50 7.79 -6.32 -5.99
CA LEU A 50 6.78 -5.43 -5.39
C LEU A 50 7.05 -5.33 -3.89
N VAL A 51 6.85 -4.15 -3.32
CA VAL A 51 7.03 -3.91 -1.89
C VAL A 51 5.93 -3.01 -1.36
N TYR A 52 5.36 -3.43 -0.24
CA TYR A 52 4.48 -2.69 0.62
C TYR A 52 5.30 -1.98 1.70
N ARG A 53 4.96 -0.71 1.97
CA ARG A 53 5.46 0.06 3.10
C ARG A 53 4.31 0.74 3.82
N PHE A 54 4.40 0.76 5.14
CA PHE A 54 3.55 1.57 6.00
C PHE A 54 4.41 2.32 7.00
N GLY A 55 4.14 3.61 7.21
CA GLY A 55 4.88 4.40 8.17
C GLY A 55 4.62 5.89 8.00
N THR A 56 5.54 6.73 8.46
CA THR A 56 5.51 8.19 8.24
C THR A 56 6.46 8.57 7.10
N ILE A 57 6.43 9.85 6.71
CA ILE A 57 7.40 10.39 5.75
C ILE A 57 8.86 10.25 6.22
N ASN A 58 9.10 10.16 7.53
CA ASN A 58 10.44 10.09 8.12
C ASN A 58 10.79 8.71 8.67
N LYS A 59 9.83 7.76 8.72
CA LYS A 59 10.07 6.42 9.25
C LYS A 59 9.17 5.38 8.60
N THR A 60 9.77 4.38 7.95
CA THR A 60 9.07 3.15 7.58
C THR A 60 8.91 2.29 8.83
N GLU A 61 7.68 1.86 9.12
CA GLU A 61 7.31 1.07 10.29
C GLU A 61 7.08 -0.40 9.94
N LEU A 62 6.65 -0.66 8.71
CA LEU A 62 6.52 -2.00 8.15
C LEU A 62 6.97 -1.94 6.68
N GLU A 63 7.90 -2.80 6.30
CA GLU A 63 8.27 -3.08 4.90
C GLU A 63 8.05 -4.58 4.66
N PHE A 64 7.34 -4.94 3.60
CA PHE A 64 7.06 -6.33 3.25
C PHE A 64 6.80 -6.50 1.75
N PRO A 65 7.19 -7.60 1.12
CA PRO A 65 8.13 -8.63 1.58
C PRO A 65 9.58 -8.21 1.32
N ASN A 66 10.51 -9.16 1.44
CA ASN A 66 11.87 -9.01 0.93
C ASN A 66 11.88 -8.69 -0.57
N LYS A 67 12.74 -7.74 -0.98
CA LYS A 67 12.81 -7.22 -2.36
C LYS A 67 13.56 -8.17 -3.30
N ASN A 68 12.86 -9.20 -3.78
CA ASN A 68 13.34 -10.15 -4.78
C ASN A 68 12.20 -10.57 -5.75
N LEU A 69 12.51 -11.44 -6.72
CA LEU A 69 11.53 -11.87 -7.73
C LEU A 69 10.33 -12.64 -7.16
N ASP A 70 10.50 -13.28 -5.99
CA ASP A 70 9.41 -14.01 -5.33
C ASP A 70 8.45 -13.09 -4.57
N SER A 71 8.80 -11.81 -4.39
CA SER A 71 7.94 -10.83 -3.72
C SER A 71 6.55 -10.72 -4.33
N TRP A 72 6.40 -10.91 -5.64
CA TRP A 72 5.10 -10.86 -6.29
C TRP A 72 4.16 -11.99 -5.84
N LYS A 73 4.73 -13.16 -5.50
CA LYS A 73 3.98 -14.39 -5.21
C LYS A 73 3.28 -14.39 -3.86
N VAL A 74 3.70 -13.51 -2.93
CA VAL A 74 3.08 -13.41 -1.60
C VAL A 74 1.82 -12.54 -1.60
N PHE A 75 1.62 -11.77 -2.67
CA PHE A 75 0.41 -10.99 -2.85
C PHE A 75 -0.63 -11.77 -3.63
N THR A 76 -1.90 -11.55 -3.29
CA THR A 76 -3.05 -12.03 -4.08
C THR A 76 -3.93 -10.85 -4.40
N TYR A 77 -4.30 -10.70 -5.66
CA TYR A 77 -5.16 -9.62 -6.13
C TYR A 77 -6.55 -10.15 -6.43
N SER A 78 -7.58 -9.37 -6.14
CA SER A 78 -8.95 -9.64 -6.57
C SER A 78 -9.63 -8.33 -6.93
N TYR A 79 -10.65 -8.41 -7.78
CA TYR A 79 -11.42 -7.25 -8.16
C TYR A 79 -12.84 -7.64 -8.53
N TYR A 80 -13.74 -6.68 -8.41
CA TYR A 80 -15.09 -6.77 -8.94
C TYR A 80 -15.41 -5.47 -9.67
N PHE A 81 -15.89 -5.61 -10.90
CA PHE A 81 -16.25 -4.48 -11.73
C PHE A 81 -17.66 -4.65 -12.27
N ARG A 82 -18.54 -3.74 -11.90
CA ARG A 82 -19.87 -3.57 -12.49
C ARG A 82 -19.91 -2.24 -13.23
N GLY A 83 -19.84 -2.29 -14.56
CA GLY A 83 -19.93 -1.10 -15.41
C GLY A 83 -21.34 -0.52 -15.49
N GLY A 84 -21.59 0.37 -16.45
CA GLY A 84 -22.94 0.86 -16.78
C GLY A 84 -23.36 2.18 -16.15
N GLY A 85 -22.51 2.85 -15.36
CA GLY A 85 -22.79 4.17 -14.76
C GLY A 85 -23.76 4.12 -13.57
N LYS A 86 -24.28 5.28 -13.13
CA LYS A 86 -25.21 5.38 -11.99
C LYS A 86 -26.48 4.54 -12.17
N GLN A 87 -27.02 4.50 -13.38
CA GLN A 87 -28.17 3.66 -13.75
C GLN A 87 -27.96 2.15 -13.52
N ASN A 88 -26.71 1.69 -13.36
CA ASN A 88 -26.39 0.31 -13.02
C ASN A 88 -25.65 0.19 -11.67
N ALA A 89 -25.74 1.23 -10.84
CA ALA A 89 -25.01 1.39 -9.58
C ALA A 89 -23.56 0.93 -9.75
N ARG A 90 -22.83 1.57 -10.69
CA ARG A 90 -21.47 1.18 -11.06
C ARG A 90 -20.62 0.93 -9.81
N MET A 91 -19.92 -0.20 -9.80
CA MET A 91 -19.01 -0.59 -8.73
C MET A 91 -17.64 -0.91 -9.32
N ASP A 92 -16.60 -0.49 -8.62
CA ASP A 92 -15.20 -0.75 -8.98
C ASP A 92 -14.44 -1.07 -7.69
N LEU A 93 -14.23 -2.36 -7.44
CA LEU A 93 -13.56 -2.87 -6.24
C LEU A 93 -12.21 -3.45 -6.64
N ASP A 94 -11.15 -3.02 -5.97
CA ASP A 94 -9.78 -3.50 -6.14
C ASP A 94 -9.17 -3.86 -4.78
N ASN A 95 -8.77 -5.11 -4.64
CA ASN A 95 -8.28 -5.67 -3.38
C ASN A 95 -6.91 -6.31 -3.57
N LEU A 96 -5.94 -5.96 -2.72
CA LEU A 96 -4.63 -6.62 -2.67
C LEU A 96 -4.38 -7.18 -1.27
N TRP A 97 -4.14 -8.48 -1.22
CA TRP A 97 -4.00 -9.26 0.00
C TRP A 97 -2.56 -9.74 0.20
N PHE A 98 -2.11 -9.79 1.45
CA PHE A 98 -0.95 -10.56 1.86
C PHE A 98 -1.03 -10.95 3.34
N VAL A 99 -0.23 -11.92 3.75
CA VAL A 99 -0.11 -12.35 5.15
C VAL A 99 1.31 -12.07 5.63
N ASN A 100 1.43 -11.44 6.80
CA ASN A 100 2.69 -11.23 7.49
C ASN A 100 2.51 -11.49 9.00
N GLU A 101 3.38 -12.33 9.58
CA GLU A 101 3.43 -12.60 11.02
C GLU A 101 2.09 -12.98 11.68
N GLY A 102 1.23 -13.73 10.98
CA GLY A 102 -0.08 -14.16 11.50
C GLY A 102 -1.18 -13.09 11.41
N PHE A 103 -0.91 -12.00 10.70
CA PHE A 103 -1.91 -11.00 10.33
C PHE A 103 -2.12 -11.01 8.83
N GLU A 104 -3.37 -10.91 8.43
CA GLU A 104 -3.74 -10.69 7.04
C GLU A 104 -4.01 -9.21 6.80
N TYR A 105 -3.47 -8.71 5.70
CA TYR A 105 -3.56 -7.33 5.28
C TYR A 105 -4.33 -7.27 3.96
N LEU A 106 -5.42 -6.51 3.95
CA LEU A 106 -6.18 -6.15 2.75
C LEU A 106 -6.00 -4.66 2.48
N ILE A 107 -5.39 -4.35 1.35
CA ILE A 107 -5.34 -3.00 0.79
C ILE A 107 -6.50 -2.91 -0.19
N PHE A 108 -7.43 -1.98 0.04
CA PHE A 108 -8.63 -1.85 -0.77
C PHE A 108 -8.74 -0.47 -1.41
N SER A 109 -9.34 -0.44 -2.59
CA SER A 109 -9.82 0.74 -3.30
C SER A 109 -11.20 0.40 -3.86
N SER A 110 -12.23 1.10 -3.40
CA SER A 110 -13.62 0.81 -3.68
C SER A 110 -14.31 2.07 -4.18
N TYR A 111 -14.91 2.02 -5.36
CA TYR A 111 -15.79 3.05 -5.86
C TYR A 111 -17.20 2.50 -6.03
N ASN A 112 -18.18 3.27 -5.59
CA ASN A 112 -19.58 3.02 -5.83
C ASN A 112 -20.22 4.31 -6.35
N ALA A 113 -20.86 4.23 -7.52
CA ALA A 113 -21.50 5.40 -8.11
C ALA A 113 -22.79 5.83 -7.38
N GLY A 114 -23.31 4.98 -6.49
CA GLY A 114 -24.58 5.19 -5.82
C GLY A 114 -25.77 5.20 -6.78
N ASP A 115 -26.95 5.46 -6.21
CA ASP A 115 -28.18 5.69 -6.98
C ASP A 115 -28.38 7.20 -7.29
N ASP A 116 -27.61 8.07 -6.62
CA ASP A 116 -27.62 9.53 -6.77
C ASP A 116 -26.21 10.14 -6.50
N GLU A 117 -26.07 11.47 -6.51
CA GLU A 117 -24.79 12.14 -6.20
C GLU A 117 -24.41 12.06 -4.71
N ILE A 118 -25.37 11.86 -3.82
CA ILE A 118 -25.14 11.84 -2.37
C ILE A 118 -24.61 10.47 -1.93
N SER A 119 -25.04 9.41 -2.63
CA SER A 119 -24.67 8.02 -2.38
C SER A 119 -23.43 7.56 -3.15
N GLU A 120 -22.84 8.43 -3.97
CA GLU A 120 -21.55 8.18 -4.61
C GLU A 120 -20.45 8.16 -3.54
N SER A 121 -19.68 7.08 -3.50
CA SER A 121 -18.60 6.91 -2.53
C SER A 121 -17.33 6.38 -3.18
N PHE A 122 -16.20 6.85 -2.66
CA PHE A 122 -14.89 6.31 -2.96
C PHE A 122 -14.17 6.07 -1.64
N GLU A 123 -13.72 4.85 -1.42
CA GLU A 123 -13.08 4.44 -0.19
C GLU A 123 -11.76 3.75 -0.50
N VAL A 124 -10.71 4.17 0.20
CA VAL A 124 -9.41 3.49 0.18
C VAL A 124 -8.98 3.21 1.60
N GLY A 125 -8.27 2.12 1.81
CA GLY A 125 -7.82 1.80 3.15
C GLY A 125 -7.04 0.51 3.27
N LEU A 126 -6.77 0.18 4.53
CA LEU A 126 -6.10 -1.04 4.96
C LEU A 126 -6.96 -1.72 6.03
N LYS A 127 -7.43 -2.93 5.75
CA LYS A 127 -8.02 -3.84 6.75
C LYS A 127 -6.92 -4.80 7.22
N ILE A 128 -6.74 -4.92 8.53
CA ILE A 128 -5.81 -5.85 9.16
C ILE A 128 -6.61 -6.82 10.00
N THR A 129 -6.48 -8.12 9.72
CA THR A 129 -7.19 -9.18 10.44
C THR A 129 -6.17 -10.06 11.17
N ASN A 130 -6.29 -10.17 12.48
CA ASN A 130 -5.49 -11.12 13.26
C ASN A 130 -6.01 -12.54 12.99
N LEU A 131 -5.21 -13.39 12.35
CA LEU A 131 -5.65 -14.72 11.92
C LEU A 131 -5.90 -15.69 13.08
N LYS A 132 -5.36 -15.40 14.27
CA LYS A 132 -5.58 -16.23 15.47
C LYS A 132 -6.89 -15.88 16.17
N THR A 133 -7.25 -14.60 16.24
CA THR A 133 -8.40 -14.12 17.02
C THR A 133 -9.59 -13.70 16.17
N GLY A 134 -9.40 -13.52 14.86
CA GLY A 134 -10.39 -12.91 13.96
C GLY A 134 -10.60 -11.41 14.20
N LYS A 135 -9.85 -10.77 15.10
CA LYS A 135 -10.00 -9.34 15.37
C LYS A 135 -9.57 -8.52 14.16
N GLU A 136 -10.44 -7.61 13.72
CA GLU A 136 -10.17 -6.71 12.60
C GLU A 136 -9.83 -5.29 13.08
N THR A 137 -9.06 -4.58 12.27
CA THR A 137 -8.78 -3.15 12.41
C THR A 137 -8.74 -2.54 11.02
N ILE A 138 -9.50 -1.47 10.81
CA ILE A 138 -9.57 -0.75 9.55
C ILE A 138 -8.88 0.59 9.72
N ILE A 139 -7.99 0.92 8.79
CA ILE A 139 -7.31 2.20 8.69
C ILE A 139 -7.74 2.85 7.37
N ASN A 140 -8.61 3.85 7.47
CA ASN A 140 -9.10 4.59 6.31
C ASN A 140 -8.01 5.51 5.75
N GLY A 141 -7.88 5.51 4.43
CA GLY A 141 -7.09 6.47 3.70
C GLY A 141 -7.88 7.74 3.39
N ILE A 142 -7.15 8.81 3.12
CA ILE A 142 -7.70 10.09 2.66
C ILE A 142 -7.78 10.02 1.14
N GLU A 143 -9.00 10.04 0.61
CA GLU A 143 -9.30 9.85 -0.82
C GLU A 143 -8.47 10.75 -1.74
N ASN A 144 -8.41 12.06 -1.45
CA ASN A 144 -7.69 13.03 -2.27
C ASN A 144 -6.16 12.92 -2.21
N SER A 145 -5.63 11.99 -1.40
CA SER A 145 -4.20 11.73 -1.29
C SER A 145 -3.74 10.52 -2.09
N VAL A 146 -4.66 9.85 -2.80
CA VAL A 146 -4.38 8.65 -3.58
C VAL A 146 -3.43 8.97 -4.74
N VAL A 147 -2.42 8.13 -4.91
CA VAL A 147 -1.49 8.15 -6.04
C VAL A 147 -1.46 6.76 -6.67
N GLY A 148 -1.58 6.68 -8.00
CA GLY A 148 -1.57 5.42 -8.72
C GLY A 148 -2.91 4.67 -8.64
N SER A 149 -2.89 3.37 -8.93
CA SER A 149 -4.10 2.53 -8.94
C SER A 149 -3.75 1.05 -8.81
N LEU A 150 -4.56 0.31 -8.04
CA LEU A 150 -4.48 -1.15 -7.96
C LEU A 150 -4.95 -1.84 -9.24
N GLN A 151 -5.73 -1.15 -10.10
CA GLN A 151 -6.29 -1.71 -11.34
C GLN A 151 -5.24 -2.21 -12.33
N GLN A 152 -3.99 -1.76 -12.20
CA GLN A 152 -2.89 -2.27 -13.02
C GLN A 152 -2.69 -3.79 -12.87
N PHE A 153 -3.07 -4.37 -11.73
CA PHE A 153 -2.99 -5.81 -11.49
C PHE A 153 -4.05 -6.63 -12.24
N ARG A 154 -5.08 -5.98 -12.82
CA ARG A 154 -6.07 -6.66 -13.67
C ARG A 154 -5.47 -7.27 -14.93
N THR A 155 -4.34 -6.72 -15.42
CA THR A 155 -3.81 -7.05 -16.76
C THR A 155 -2.30 -7.28 -16.81
N ASN A 156 -1.53 -6.87 -15.80
CA ASN A 156 -0.06 -6.95 -15.88
C ASN A 156 0.52 -8.37 -15.69
N ASN A 157 -0.30 -9.34 -15.26
CA ASN A 157 0.07 -10.74 -15.03
C ASN A 157 1.21 -10.96 -14.01
N LEU A 158 1.51 -9.97 -13.17
CA LEU A 158 2.59 -10.06 -12.17
C LEU A 158 2.11 -10.70 -10.86
N ILE A 159 0.81 -10.62 -10.55
CA ILE A 159 0.21 -11.14 -9.32
C ILE A 159 -0.89 -12.13 -9.68
N LYS A 160 -1.05 -13.18 -8.86
CA LYS A 160 -2.17 -14.11 -8.98
C LYS A 160 -3.49 -13.36 -8.75
N ILE A 161 -4.43 -13.55 -9.67
CA ILE A 161 -5.81 -13.08 -9.51
C ILE A 161 -6.65 -14.18 -8.85
N ASP A 162 -7.33 -13.85 -7.77
CA ASP A 162 -8.31 -14.71 -7.10
C ASP A 162 -9.72 -14.16 -7.29
N TYR A 163 -10.45 -14.75 -8.23
CA TYR A 163 -11.80 -14.31 -8.60
C TYR A 163 -12.87 -14.65 -7.54
N TYR A 164 -12.54 -15.45 -6.54
CA TYR A 164 -13.49 -15.89 -5.51
C TYR A 164 -13.36 -15.11 -4.21
N ARG A 165 -12.36 -14.22 -4.11
CA ARG A 165 -12.07 -13.44 -2.90
C ARG A 165 -12.53 -11.99 -3.04
N ILE A 166 -13.85 -11.80 -3.08
CA ILE A 166 -14.48 -10.47 -3.18
C ILE A 166 -15.06 -10.17 -1.78
N ASP A 167 -14.26 -9.53 -0.94
CA ASP A 167 -14.71 -8.93 0.32
C ASP A 167 -15.08 -7.47 0.11
#